data_AF-A0A1N6FEV0-F1
#
_entry.id   AF-A0A1N6FEV0-F1
#
_cell.length_a   1.000
_cell.length_b   1.000
_cell.length_c   1.000
_cell.angle_alpha   90.00
_cell.angle_beta   90.00
_cell.angle_gamma   90.00
#
_symmetry.space_group_name_H-M   'P 1'
#
loop_
_entity.id
_entity.type
_entity.pdbx_description
1 polymer ?
#
loop_
_entity_poly.entity_id
_entity_poly.type
_entity_poly.pdbx_seq_one_letter_code
_entity_poly.pdbx_strand_id
1 'polypeptide(L)'
;MASKIISKSGRDQPIYGFDDETDLYEVADLVKKIRKDLGTEMNKVMIYVLSGTHGDKNGNLDAEGEFYDEDKLGELQTVKAVRVDQKTPANTWTNYFGKTKSILILAWCYSDRWKGLATYNK
;
A
#
# COMPACT_ATOMS: atom_id res chain seq x y z
N MET A 1 8.59 0.40 13.17
CA MET A 1 9.22 -0.76 12.50
C MET A 1 9.31 -0.51 11.00
N ALA A 2 10.25 -1.17 10.32
CA ALA A 2 10.63 -0.80 8.95
C ALA A 2 9.72 -1.49 7.93
N SER A 3 8.95 -0.69 7.19
CA SER A 3 8.31 -1.12 5.94
C SER A 3 9.29 -1.95 5.09
N LYS A 4 8.83 -3.06 4.50
CA LYS A 4 9.64 -3.88 3.60
C LYS A 4 9.02 -3.96 2.22
N ILE A 5 9.85 -4.24 1.23
CA ILE A 5 9.38 -4.59 -0.11
C ILE A 5 8.91 -6.05 -0.05
N ILE A 6 7.64 -6.28 -0.37
CA ILE A 6 6.98 -7.60 -0.37
C ILE A 6 6.63 -8.09 -1.78
N SER A 7 6.97 -7.32 -2.82
CA SER A 7 6.88 -7.79 -4.20
C SER A 7 7.86 -8.94 -4.47
N LYS A 8 7.46 -9.88 -5.34
CA LYS A 8 8.29 -10.96 -5.86
C LYS A 8 9.46 -10.39 -6.63
N SER A 9 10.57 -11.14 -6.61
CA SER A 9 11.73 -10.87 -7.45
C SER A 9 11.32 -10.84 -8.92
N GLY A 10 11.68 -9.77 -9.63
CA GLY A 10 11.38 -9.59 -11.05
C GLY A 10 10.13 -8.74 -11.35
N ARG A 11 9.40 -8.26 -10.34
CA ARG A 11 8.32 -7.29 -10.54
C ARG A 11 8.87 -5.87 -10.67
N ASP A 12 8.57 -5.19 -11.77
CA ASP A 12 9.01 -3.81 -12.03
C ASP A 12 8.37 -2.78 -11.09
N GLN A 13 7.16 -3.05 -10.60
CA GLN A 13 6.44 -2.20 -9.65
C GLN A 13 6.56 -2.71 -8.21
N PRO A 14 7.27 -2.00 -7.31
CA PRO A 14 7.43 -2.45 -5.94
C PRO A 14 6.10 -2.39 -5.18
N ILE A 15 5.91 -3.40 -4.33
CA ILE A 15 4.84 -3.43 -3.33
C ILE A 15 5.53 -3.34 -1.97
N TYR A 16 5.17 -2.34 -1.19
CA TYR A 16 5.61 -2.16 0.18
C TYR A 16 4.53 -2.63 1.15
N GLY A 17 4.97 -3.15 2.29
CA GLY A 17 4.09 -3.55 3.37
C GLY A 17 4.80 -3.52 4.73
N PHE A 18 4.04 -3.83 5.77
CA PHE A 18 4.43 -3.86 7.16
C PHE A 18 4.23 -5.26 7.75
N ASP A 19 5.17 -5.69 8.60
CA ASP A 19 5.21 -7.02 9.21
C ASP A 19 4.54 -7.09 10.57
N ASP A 20 4.46 -5.96 11.25
CA ASP A 20 3.95 -5.80 12.61
C ASP A 20 2.94 -4.65 12.66
N GLU A 21 2.51 -4.24 13.85
CA GLU A 21 1.65 -3.06 14.05
C GLU A 21 2.23 -1.85 13.30
N THR A 22 1.40 -1.25 12.43
CA THR A 22 1.74 -0.06 11.65
C THR A 22 0.87 1.10 12.09
N ASP A 23 1.44 2.28 12.14
CA ASP A 23 0.70 3.53 12.36
C ASP A 23 0.81 4.49 11.17
N LEU A 24 0.06 5.59 11.23
CA LEU A 24 -0.04 6.57 10.16
C LEU A 24 1.30 7.28 9.89
N TYR A 25 2.12 7.49 10.93
CA TYR A 25 3.38 8.20 10.81
C TYR A 25 4.38 7.35 10.04
N GLU A 26 4.35 6.04 10.25
CA GLU A 26 5.17 5.09 9.51
C GLU A 26 4.80 5.04 8.02
N VAL A 27 3.50 5.07 7.70
CA VAL A 27 3.04 5.14 6.30
C VAL A 27 3.45 6.46 5.66
N ALA A 28 3.27 7.59 6.36
CA ALA A 28 3.66 8.90 5.87
C ALA A 28 5.18 9.03 5.65
N ASP A 29 5.99 8.49 6.55
CA ASP A 29 7.45 8.51 6.45
C ASP A 29 7.95 7.59 5.33
N LEU A 30 7.30 6.45 5.12
CA LEU A 30 7.54 5.60 3.95
C LEU A 30 7.25 6.35 2.65
N VAL A 31 6.11 7.03 2.55
CA VAL A 31 5.78 7.85 1.36
C VAL A 31 6.84 8.92 1.13
N LYS A 32 7.25 9.66 2.17
CA LYS A 32 8.31 10.68 2.06
C LYS A 32 9.62 10.06 1.55
N LYS A 33 10.01 8.90 2.07
CA LYS A 33 11.21 8.18 1.66
C LYS A 33 11.15 7.77 0.18
N ILE A 34 10.07 7.11 -0.24
CA ILE A 34 9.88 6.68 -1.63
C ILE A 34 9.95 7.88 -2.58
N ARG A 35 9.28 8.99 -2.24
CA ARG A 35 9.30 10.21 -3.04
C ARG A 35 10.71 10.80 -3.16
N LYS A 36 11.47 10.81 -2.06
CA LYS A 36 12.87 11.26 -2.03
C LYS A 36 13.75 10.38 -2.92
N ASP A 37 13.59 9.06 -2.83
CA ASP A 37 14.38 8.10 -3.60
C ASP A 37 14.06 8.15 -5.10
N LEU A 38 12.81 8.44 -5.48
CA LEU A 38 12.42 8.64 -6.88
C LEU A 38 12.91 9.97 -7.47
N GLY A 39 13.11 11.01 -6.65
CA GLY A 39 13.57 12.32 -7.10
C GLY A 39 12.71 12.89 -8.24
N THR A 40 13.33 13.19 -9.38
CA THR A 40 12.65 13.76 -10.56
C THR A 40 11.70 12.79 -11.26
N GLU A 41 11.88 11.47 -11.06
CA GLU A 41 10.99 10.45 -11.63
C GLU A 41 9.64 10.37 -10.91
N MET A 42 9.50 11.03 -9.75
CA MET A 42 8.28 11.04 -8.96
C MET A 42 7.04 11.50 -9.74
N ASN A 43 7.21 12.44 -10.70
CA ASN A 43 6.11 12.95 -11.51
C ASN A 43 5.58 11.94 -12.54
N LYS A 44 6.28 10.81 -12.73
CA LYS A 44 5.91 9.74 -13.66
C LYS A 44 5.37 8.50 -12.94
N VAL A 45 5.29 8.55 -11.60
CA VAL A 45 4.91 7.42 -10.75
C VAL A 45 3.71 7.78 -9.88
N MET A 46 2.74 6.88 -9.79
CA MET A 46 1.63 6.98 -8.84
C MET A 46 1.91 6.11 -7.62
N ILE A 47 1.87 6.67 -6.42
CA ILE A 47 1.89 5.91 -5.17
C ILE A 47 0.44 5.71 -4.72
N TYR A 48 0.04 4.46 -4.54
CA TYR A 48 -1.27 4.12 -3.97
C TYR A 48 -1.08 3.50 -2.59
N VAL A 49 -1.70 4.13 -1.59
CA VAL A 49 -1.73 3.70 -0.20
C VAL A 49 -3.07 3.01 0.02
N LEU A 50 -3.07 1.68 0.14
CA LEU A 50 -4.27 0.92 0.46
C LEU A 50 -4.38 0.87 1.98
N SER A 51 -5.47 1.42 2.54
CA SER A 51 -5.62 1.69 3.98
C SER A 51 -7.08 1.53 4.44
N GLY A 52 -7.36 1.78 5.72
CA GLY A 52 -8.68 1.67 6.34
C GLY A 52 -8.98 0.31 6.94
N THR A 53 -7.93 -0.46 7.27
CA THR A 53 -8.07 -1.82 7.77
C THR A 53 -6.87 -2.22 8.61
N HIS A 54 -7.11 -3.11 9.58
CA HIS A 54 -6.07 -3.91 10.23
C HIS A 54 -5.90 -5.24 9.51
N GLY A 55 -4.66 -5.72 9.43
CA GLY A 55 -4.38 -7.09 9.03
C GLY A 55 -4.13 -7.97 10.24
N ASP A 56 -4.57 -9.23 10.18
CA ASP A 56 -4.27 -10.22 11.20
C ASP A 56 -3.13 -11.17 10.78
N LYS A 57 -2.65 -11.98 11.73
CA LYS A 57 -1.59 -12.97 11.49
C LYS A 57 -1.97 -14.06 10.47
N ASN A 58 -3.25 -14.18 10.12
CA ASN A 58 -3.79 -15.12 9.13
C ASN A 58 -3.99 -14.48 7.75
N GLY A 59 -3.63 -13.20 7.59
CA GLY A 59 -3.79 -12.44 6.35
C GLY A 59 -5.22 -12.02 6.05
N ASN A 60 -6.09 -12.00 7.07
CA ASN A 60 -7.43 -11.40 6.98
C ASN A 60 -7.33 -9.90 7.21
N LEU A 61 -8.33 -9.18 6.71
CA LEU A 61 -8.48 -7.74 6.86
C LEU A 61 -9.70 -7.47 7.74
N ASP A 62 -9.63 -6.51 8.64
CA ASP A 62 -10.74 -6.02 9.44
C ASP A 62 -10.86 -4.50 9.28
N ALA A 63 -12.04 -4.01 8.94
CA ALA A 63 -12.25 -2.58 8.66
C ALA A 63 -11.95 -1.70 9.88
N GLU A 64 -11.23 -0.61 9.65
CA GLU A 64 -10.98 0.46 10.61
C GLU A 64 -11.14 1.80 9.89
N GLY A 65 -12.28 2.47 10.14
CA GLY A 65 -12.64 3.67 9.38
C GLY A 65 -11.72 4.86 9.60
N GLU A 66 -11.24 5.05 10.84
CA GLU A 66 -10.45 6.23 11.23
C GLU A 66 -9.10 6.28 10.51
N PHE A 67 -8.46 5.12 10.32
CA PHE A 67 -7.15 5.02 9.67
C PHE A 67 -7.18 5.46 8.20
N TYR A 68 -8.28 5.20 7.48
CA TYR A 68 -8.41 5.64 6.08
C TYR A 68 -8.54 7.16 5.96
N ASP A 69 -9.34 7.78 6.82
CA ASP A 69 -9.59 9.22 6.74
C ASP A 69 -8.30 10.02 7.03
N GLU A 70 -7.42 9.48 7.88
CA GLU A 70 -6.09 10.03 8.16
C GLU A 70 -5.17 9.98 6.93
N ASP A 71 -5.04 8.81 6.28
CA ASP A 71 -4.25 8.69 5.05
C ASP A 71 -4.83 9.53 3.91
N LYS A 72 -6.16 9.71 3.89
CA LYS A 72 -6.85 10.54 2.89
C LYS A 72 -6.45 12.02 2.99
N LEU A 73 -6.23 12.52 4.20
CA LEU A 73 -5.76 13.89 4.42
C LEU A 73 -4.31 14.09 3.93
N GLY A 74 -3.52 13.02 3.86
CA GLY A 74 -2.14 13.02 3.35
C GLY A 74 -2.01 12.94 1.82
N GLU A 75 -3.12 12.93 1.07
CA GLU A 75 -3.07 12.80 -0.39
C GLU A 75 -2.33 13.95 -1.08
N LEU A 76 -1.66 13.60 -2.18
CA LEU A 76 -1.01 14.54 -3.09
C LEU A 76 -1.46 14.25 -4.53
N GLN A 77 -0.92 15.00 -5.50
CA GLN A 77 -1.23 14.75 -6.91
C GLN A 77 -0.83 13.32 -7.33
N THR A 78 0.32 12.85 -6.87
CA THR A 78 0.90 11.54 -7.22
C THR A 78 0.83 10.52 -6.08
N VAL A 79 0.12 10.84 -4.99
CA VAL A 79 -0.09 9.94 -3.85
C VAL A 79 -1.59 9.86 -3.56
N LYS A 80 -2.16 8.66 -3.60
CA LYS A 80 -3.60 8.43 -3.42
C LYS A 80 -3.90 7.37 -2.38
N ALA A 81 -4.80 7.69 -1.46
CA ALA A 81 -5.32 6.76 -0.48
C ALA A 81 -6.50 5.99 -1.07
N VAL A 82 -6.52 4.69 -0.87
CA VAL A 82 -7.53 3.77 -1.37
C VAL A 82 -8.08 3.00 -0.18
N ARG A 83 -9.38 3.13 0.06
CA ARG A 83 -10.03 2.40 1.15
C ARG A 83 -10.11 0.92 0.83
N VAL A 84 -9.71 0.09 1.77
CA VAL A 84 -9.79 -1.37 1.70
C VAL A 84 -10.43 -1.87 2.99
N ASP A 85 -11.23 -2.92 2.84
CA ASP A 85 -11.85 -3.66 3.95
C ASP A 85 -11.97 -5.15 3.57
N GLN A 86 -12.51 -5.96 4.48
CA GLN A 86 -12.77 -7.39 4.25
C GLN A 86 -13.73 -7.69 3.08
N LYS A 87 -14.53 -6.71 2.66
CA LYS A 87 -15.49 -6.85 1.56
C LYS A 87 -14.89 -6.46 0.22
N THR A 88 -13.75 -5.76 0.23
CA THR A 88 -13.08 -5.27 -0.97
C THR A 88 -12.50 -6.45 -1.75
N PRO A 89 -12.97 -6.71 -2.99
CA PRO A 89 -12.44 -7.82 -3.77
C PRO A 89 -10.94 -7.66 -4.04
N ALA A 90 -10.20 -8.77 -3.95
CA ALA A 90 -8.75 -8.76 -4.09
C ALA A 90 -8.26 -8.30 -5.48
N ASN A 91 -9.11 -8.26 -6.50
CA ASN A 91 -8.77 -7.88 -7.87
C ASN A 91 -9.32 -6.51 -8.31
N THR A 92 -9.98 -5.77 -7.41
CA THR A 92 -10.64 -4.49 -7.71
C THR A 92 -9.68 -3.51 -8.40
N TRP A 93 -8.40 -3.55 -8.06
CA TRP A 93 -7.44 -2.50 -8.42
C TRP A 93 -6.34 -2.92 -9.39
N THR A 94 -6.36 -4.18 -9.87
CA THR A 94 -5.33 -4.72 -10.76
C THR A 94 -5.12 -3.86 -12.01
N ASN A 95 -6.20 -3.29 -12.55
CA ASN A 95 -6.14 -2.43 -13.73
C ASN A 95 -5.46 -1.08 -13.47
N TYR A 96 -5.58 -0.54 -12.26
CA TYR A 96 -4.94 0.72 -11.88
C TYR A 96 -3.46 0.53 -11.62
N PHE A 97 -3.11 -0.61 -11.02
CA PHE A 97 -1.76 -0.87 -10.52
C PHE A 97 -0.86 -1.64 -11.50
N GLY A 98 -1.46 -2.35 -12.46
CA GLY A 98 -0.73 -3.10 -13.48
C GLY A 98 -0.49 -2.33 -14.78
N LYS A 99 -1.27 -1.27 -15.06
CA LYS A 99 -1.19 -0.50 -16.31
C LYS A 99 -0.38 0.79 -16.19
N THR A 100 -0.30 1.36 -14.99
CA THR A 100 0.46 2.57 -14.71
C THR A 100 1.78 2.20 -14.04
N LYS A 101 2.84 3.00 -14.24
CA LYS A 101 4.04 2.89 -13.40
C LYS A 101 3.66 3.33 -11.98
N SER A 102 3.26 2.37 -11.15
CA SER A 102 2.75 2.64 -9.81
C SER A 102 3.54 1.90 -8.74
N ILE A 103 3.52 2.45 -7.53
CA ILE A 103 4.02 1.83 -6.32
C ILE A 103 2.83 1.58 -5.41
N LEU A 104 2.76 0.38 -4.83
CA LEU A 104 1.71 0.02 -3.89
C LEU A 104 2.26 0.00 -2.48
N ILE A 105 1.51 0.58 -1.55
CA ILE A 105 1.76 0.51 -0.11
C ILE A 105 0.54 -0.15 0.50
N LEU A 106 0.73 -1.30 1.15
CA LEU A 106 -0.31 -1.97 1.93
C LEU A 106 -0.20 -1.48 3.37
N ALA A 107 -0.99 -0.47 3.73
CA ALA A 107 -0.97 0.16 5.04
C ALA A 107 -1.83 -0.64 6.03
N TRP A 108 -1.34 -1.81 6.42
CA TRP A 108 -1.88 -2.61 7.52
C TRP A 108 -0.86 -3.62 8.03
N CYS A 109 -1.08 -4.09 9.25
CA CYS A 109 -0.24 -5.07 9.93
C CYS A 109 -0.21 -6.41 9.17
N TYR A 110 0.91 -7.15 9.21
CA TYR A 110 1.04 -8.47 8.56
C TYR A 110 0.65 -8.46 7.07
N SER A 111 0.89 -7.35 6.38
CA SER A 111 0.51 -7.16 4.98
C SER A 111 1.12 -8.18 4.03
N ASP A 112 2.28 -8.76 4.37
CA ASP A 112 2.95 -9.81 3.62
C ASP A 112 2.17 -11.15 3.64
N ARG A 113 1.24 -11.32 4.58
CA ARG A 113 0.35 -12.49 4.69
C ARG A 113 -0.97 -12.29 3.97
N TRP A 114 -1.27 -11.09 3.48
CA TRP A 114 -2.55 -10.80 2.86
C TRP A 114 -2.79 -11.69 1.64
N LYS A 115 -3.92 -12.41 1.64
CA LYS A 115 -4.28 -13.37 0.58
C LYS A 115 -4.42 -12.70 -0.80
N GLY A 116 -4.72 -11.41 -0.85
CA GLY A 116 -4.82 -10.65 -2.09
C GLY A 116 -3.49 -10.40 -2.80
N LEU A 117 -2.34 -10.60 -2.14
CA LEU A 117 -1.02 -10.40 -2.74
C LEU A 117 -0.82 -11.21 -4.01
N ALA A 118 -1.34 -12.44 -4.09
CA ALA A 118 -1.21 -13.28 -5.29
C ALA A 118 -1.81 -12.61 -6.55
N THR A 119 -2.79 -11.72 -6.38
CA THR A 119 -3.40 -10.97 -7.48
C THR A 119 -2.46 -9.89 -8.03
N TYR A 120 -1.73 -9.22 -7.15
CA TYR A 120 -0.88 -8.08 -7.47
C TYR A 120 0.58 -8.45 -7.68
N ASN A 121 1.00 -9.62 -7.21
CA ASN A 121 2.38 -10.08 -7.23
C ASN A 121 2.57 -11.18 -8.29
N LYS A 122 2.08 -10.89 -9.50
CA LYS A 122 2.23 -11.72 -10.69
C LYS A 122 3.53 -11.40 -11.41
#